data_AF-A0A7I9Z3M6-F1
#
_entry.id   AF-A0A7I9Z3M6-F1
#
_cell.length_a   1.000
_cell.length_b   1.000
_cell.length_c   1.000
_cell.angle_alpha   90.00
_cell.angle_beta   90.00
_cell.angle_gamma   90.00
#
_symmetry.space_group_name_H-M   'P 1'
#
loop_
_entity.id
_entity.type
_entity.pdbx_description
1 polymer ?
#
loop_
_entity_poly.entity_id
_entity_poly.type
_entity_poly.pdbx_seq_one_letter_code
_entity_poly.pdbx_strand_id
1 'polypeptide(L)'
;MQFMTKHLAGPAIVLAVGFGFANAGGVAHALPQMPQIRYEVNGPAVAEFIYYQTDTGQLHQVNAPLPWSTEFTGYGGEVFTISAQGPGPISCKILVDGNVVSAATATVGTPARTVCTH
;
A
#
# COMPACT_ATOMS: atom_id res chain seq x y z
N MET A 1 58.94 60.87 -32.70
CA MET A 1 57.79 60.49 -33.55
C MET A 1 57.97 59.02 -33.89
N GLN A 2 57.05 58.08 -33.77
CA GLN A 2 55.74 58.01 -33.17
C GLN A 2 55.36 56.51 -33.19
N PHE A 3 55.16 55.89 -32.00
CA PHE A 3 54.21 54.78 -31.74
C PHE A 3 54.58 53.40 -32.36
N MET A 4 54.16 52.21 -31.90
CA MET A 4 53.10 51.71 -31.02
C MET A 4 53.50 50.25 -30.67
N THR A 5 53.73 49.86 -29.42
CA THR A 5 52.86 49.05 -28.52
C THR A 5 52.49 47.63 -29.00
N LYS A 6 52.93 46.62 -28.19
CA LYS A 6 52.35 45.31 -27.76
C LYS A 6 51.54 44.48 -28.80
N HIS A 7 51.57 43.15 -28.80
CA HIS A 7 50.95 42.26 -27.81
C HIS A 7 51.39 40.80 -28.07
N LEU A 8 51.72 40.07 -27.00
CA LEU A 8 51.84 38.60 -27.01
C LEU A 8 50.46 37.98 -27.25
N ALA A 9 50.37 37.03 -28.18
CA ALA A 9 49.22 36.14 -28.31
C ALA A 9 49.72 34.70 -28.48
N GLY A 10 49.83 33.98 -27.36
CA GLY A 10 50.05 32.53 -27.37
C GLY A 10 48.73 31.79 -27.63
N PRO A 11 48.75 30.62 -28.28
CA PRO A 11 47.53 29.87 -28.55
C PRO A 11 47.04 29.18 -27.27
N ALA A 12 45.84 29.53 -26.81
CA ALA A 12 45.16 28.82 -25.73
C ALA A 12 44.44 27.59 -26.30
N ILE A 13 44.89 26.39 -25.91
CA ILE A 13 44.21 25.12 -26.21
C ILE A 13 43.06 24.97 -25.21
N VAL A 14 41.83 25.13 -25.68
CA VAL A 14 40.63 24.87 -24.88
C VAL A 14 40.36 23.37 -24.90
N LEU A 15 40.60 22.67 -23.79
CA LEU A 15 40.17 21.28 -23.60
C LEU A 15 38.69 21.27 -23.18
N ALA A 16 37.80 20.85 -24.08
CA ALA A 16 36.40 20.61 -23.75
C ALA A 16 36.27 19.22 -23.08
N VAL A 17 36.04 19.19 -21.77
CA VAL A 17 35.69 17.96 -21.04
C VAL A 17 34.21 17.70 -21.27
N GLY A 18 33.89 16.79 -22.19
CA GLY A 18 32.53 16.27 -22.35
C GLY A 18 32.19 15.36 -21.18
N PHE A 19 31.27 15.78 -20.31
CA PHE A 19 30.65 14.87 -19.34
C PHE A 19 29.69 13.95 -20.08
N GLY A 20 30.16 12.74 -20.39
CA GLY A 20 29.29 11.67 -20.86
C GLY A 20 28.41 11.20 -19.71
N PHE A 21 27.11 11.47 -19.78
CA PHE A 21 26.14 10.84 -18.89
C PHE A 21 26.03 9.36 -19.29
N ALA A 22 26.79 8.51 -18.60
CA ALA A 22 26.53 7.08 -18.63
C ALA A 22 25.20 6.84 -17.90
N ASN A 23 24.11 6.73 -18.68
CA ASN A 23 22.86 6.13 -18.21
C ASN A 23 23.14 4.65 -17.92
N ALA A 24 23.73 4.37 -16.77
CA ALA A 24 23.72 3.05 -16.17
C ALA A 24 22.30 2.78 -15.69
N GLY A 25 21.41 2.42 -16.62
CA GLY A 25 20.11 1.86 -16.31
C GLY A 25 20.30 0.50 -15.66
N GLY A 26 20.62 0.50 -14.37
CA GLY A 26 20.54 -0.70 -13.55
C GLY A 26 19.07 -1.10 -13.47
N VAL A 27 18.76 -2.33 -13.89
CA VAL A 27 17.48 -2.94 -13.55
C VAL A 27 17.43 -3.05 -12.02
N ALA A 28 16.66 -2.19 -11.38
CA ALA A 28 16.36 -2.34 -9.96
C ALA A 28 15.54 -3.62 -9.82
N HIS A 29 16.18 -4.70 -9.36
CA HIS A 29 15.49 -5.87 -8.85
C HIS A 29 14.77 -5.45 -7.57
N ALA A 30 13.60 -4.82 -7.70
CA ALA A 30 12.69 -4.67 -6.58
C ALA A 30 12.27 -6.09 -6.18
N LEU A 31 12.63 -6.51 -4.96
CA LEU A 31 11.96 -7.64 -4.32
C LEU A 31 10.45 -7.39 -4.43
N PRO A 32 9.61 -8.41 -4.71
CA PRO A 32 8.17 -8.22 -4.75
C PRO A 32 7.74 -7.55 -3.44
N GLN A 33 7.30 -6.29 -3.52
CA GLN A 33 6.84 -5.59 -2.35
C GLN A 33 5.52 -6.23 -1.95
N MET A 34 5.47 -6.81 -0.76
CA MET A 34 4.24 -7.36 -0.21
C MET A 34 3.20 -6.24 -0.09
N PRO A 35 1.94 -6.46 -0.53
CA PRO A 35 0.91 -5.42 -0.51
C PRO A 35 0.50 -5.07 0.92
N GLN A 36 -0.03 -3.85 1.12
CA GLN A 36 -0.69 -3.48 2.36
C GLN A 36 -2.15 -3.90 2.33
N ILE A 37 -2.57 -4.63 3.36
CA ILE A 37 -3.91 -5.18 3.49
C ILE A 37 -4.63 -4.47 4.60
N ARG A 38 -5.83 -3.97 4.31
CA ARG A 38 -6.72 -3.41 5.33
C ARG A 38 -8.06 -4.12 5.33
N TYR A 39 -8.45 -4.60 6.50
CA TYR A 39 -9.80 -5.08 6.73
C TYR A 39 -10.62 -4.00 7.42
N GLU A 40 -11.86 -3.86 7.00
CA GLU A 40 -12.83 -2.96 7.62
C GLU A 40 -14.12 -3.71 7.92
N VAL A 41 -14.72 -3.42 9.06
CA VAL A 41 -16.07 -3.86 9.44
C VAL A 41 -16.87 -2.63 9.85
N ASN A 42 -18.05 -2.46 9.28
CA ASN A 42 -18.94 -1.35 9.61
C ASN A 42 -20.33 -1.87 9.99
N GLY A 43 -20.99 -1.17 10.91
CA GLY A 43 -22.33 -1.48 11.40
C GLY A 43 -22.76 -0.45 12.45
N PRO A 44 -24.01 -0.53 12.95
CA PRO A 44 -24.59 0.52 13.78
C PRO A 44 -24.11 0.52 15.24
N ALA A 45 -23.51 -0.57 15.71
CA ALA A 45 -23.16 -0.72 17.12
C ALA A 45 -21.85 -1.51 17.29
N VAL A 46 -21.93 -2.70 17.90
CA VAL A 46 -20.79 -3.55 18.24
C VAL A 46 -20.85 -4.80 17.38
N ALA A 47 -19.71 -5.23 16.82
CA ALA A 47 -19.59 -6.58 16.30
C ALA A 47 -19.35 -7.55 17.47
N GLU A 48 -20.27 -8.49 17.65
CA GLU A 48 -20.17 -9.55 18.66
C GLU A 48 -18.89 -10.37 18.45
N PHE A 49 -18.62 -10.73 17.19
CA PHE A 49 -17.42 -11.44 16.78
C PHE A 49 -16.90 -10.93 15.43
N ILE A 50 -15.58 -10.79 15.32
CA ILE A 50 -14.85 -10.61 14.07
C ILE A 50 -13.78 -11.70 14.01
N TYR A 51 -13.76 -12.51 12.96
CA TYR A 51 -12.71 -13.50 12.69
C TYR A 51 -11.98 -13.12 11.40
N TYR A 52 -10.66 -13.12 11.44
CA TYR A 52 -9.83 -12.71 10.31
C TYR A 52 -8.48 -13.41 10.32
N GLN A 53 -7.85 -13.50 9.15
CA GLN A 53 -6.51 -14.07 9.00
C GLN A 53 -5.50 -12.97 8.66
N THR A 54 -4.33 -13.03 9.31
CA THR A 54 -3.16 -12.18 9.08
C THR A 54 -1.92 -13.06 8.85
N ASP A 55 -0.78 -12.42 8.62
CA ASP A 55 0.55 -13.05 8.54
C ASP A 55 0.93 -13.84 9.81
N THR A 56 0.32 -13.49 10.94
CA THR A 56 0.54 -14.12 12.25
C THR A 56 -0.47 -15.23 12.57
N GLY A 57 -1.40 -15.52 11.65
CA GLY A 57 -2.37 -16.61 11.76
C GLY A 57 -3.82 -16.13 11.86
N GLN A 58 -4.70 -16.98 12.39
CA GLN A 58 -6.11 -16.65 12.57
C GLN A 58 -6.33 -15.91 13.89
N LEU A 59 -6.88 -14.71 13.79
CA LEU A 59 -7.18 -13.83 14.91
C LEU A 59 -8.68 -13.64 15.07
N HIS A 60 -9.07 -13.17 16.25
CA HIS A 60 -10.45 -12.80 16.52
C HIS A 60 -10.55 -11.57 17.40
N GLN A 61 -11.66 -10.85 17.27
CA GLN A 61 -12.07 -9.79 18.19
C GLN A 61 -13.49 -10.05 18.68
N VAL A 62 -13.71 -9.80 19.96
CA VAL A 62 -15.02 -9.93 20.62
C VAL A 62 -15.50 -8.57 21.07
N ASN A 63 -16.80 -8.31 20.90
CA ASN A 63 -17.44 -7.04 21.28
C ASN A 63 -16.69 -5.81 20.74
N ALA A 64 -16.26 -5.86 19.47
CA ALA A 64 -15.54 -4.77 18.85
C ALA A 64 -16.48 -3.60 18.50
N PRO A 65 -16.21 -2.37 18.96
CA PRO A 65 -17.01 -1.21 18.55
C PRO A 65 -16.84 -0.97 17.05
N LEU A 66 -17.94 -0.64 16.36
CA LEU A 66 -17.93 -0.32 14.93
C LEU A 66 -17.97 1.22 14.73
N PRO A 67 -17.27 1.74 13.71
CA PRO A 67 -16.49 1.03 12.70
C PRO A 67 -15.16 0.48 13.24
N TRP A 68 -14.79 -0.72 12.79
CA TRP A 68 -13.53 -1.41 13.16
C TRP A 68 -12.64 -1.59 11.94
N SER A 69 -11.33 -1.48 12.12
CA SER A 69 -10.35 -1.78 11.07
C SER A 69 -9.04 -2.33 11.62
N THR A 70 -8.30 -3.05 10.78
CA THR A 70 -6.92 -3.47 11.04
C THR A 70 -6.12 -3.47 9.75
N GLU A 71 -4.82 -3.26 9.85
CA GLU A 71 -3.89 -3.16 8.71
C GLU A 71 -2.66 -4.03 8.97
N PHE A 72 -2.20 -4.74 7.93
CA PHE A 72 -1.04 -5.61 7.99
C PHE A 72 -0.43 -5.78 6.59
N THR A 73 0.83 -6.21 6.55
CA THR A 73 1.52 -6.52 5.29
C THR A 73 1.16 -7.94 4.84
N GLY A 74 0.78 -8.12 3.58
CA GLY A 74 0.52 -9.43 2.99
C GLY A 74 1.76 -10.34 3.04
N TYR A 75 1.60 -11.65 2.89
CA TYR A 75 2.66 -12.64 3.13
C TYR A 75 2.94 -13.60 1.96
N GLY A 76 2.27 -13.38 0.83
CA GLY A 76 2.45 -14.10 -0.43
C GLY A 76 1.68 -15.42 -0.51
N GLY A 77 0.78 -15.53 -1.49
CA GLY A 77 0.04 -16.77 -1.78
C GLY A 77 -1.15 -17.05 -0.86
N GLU A 78 -1.55 -16.09 -0.02
CA GLU A 78 -2.70 -16.23 0.86
C GLU A 78 -4.07 -16.00 0.20
N VAL A 79 -5.10 -16.46 0.91
CA VAL A 79 -6.48 -16.05 0.73
C VAL A 79 -6.84 -15.12 1.88
N PHE A 80 -7.18 -13.88 1.58
CA PHE A 80 -7.63 -12.92 2.58
C PHE A 80 -9.07 -13.25 2.97
N THR A 81 -9.35 -13.31 4.27
CA THR A 81 -10.69 -13.62 4.75
C THR A 81 -10.99 -12.88 6.04
N ILE A 82 -12.15 -12.23 6.05
CA ILE A 82 -12.73 -11.65 7.25
C ILE A 82 -14.22 -11.99 7.31
N SER A 83 -14.67 -12.35 8.50
CA SER A 83 -16.10 -12.49 8.80
C SER A 83 -16.44 -11.68 10.05
N ALA A 84 -17.65 -11.15 10.07
CA ALA A 84 -18.14 -10.38 11.21
C ALA A 84 -19.60 -10.69 11.49
N GLN A 85 -19.96 -10.60 12.76
CA GLN A 85 -21.31 -10.82 13.26
C GLN A 85 -21.72 -9.70 14.21
N GLY A 86 -22.97 -9.27 14.14
CA GLY A 86 -23.54 -8.34 15.10
C GLY A 86 -25.00 -8.01 14.84
N PRO A 87 -25.57 -7.03 15.56
CA PRO A 87 -26.87 -6.46 15.26
C PRO A 87 -26.81 -5.82 13.87
N GLY A 88 -27.56 -6.39 12.93
CA GLY A 88 -27.57 -5.94 11.54
C GLY A 88 -28.12 -4.52 11.37
N PRO A 89 -27.77 -3.81 10.28
CA PRO A 89 -26.93 -4.23 9.17
C PRO A 89 -25.43 -4.23 9.51
N ILE A 90 -24.67 -5.20 8.98
CA ILE A 90 -23.22 -5.29 9.15
C ILE A 90 -22.52 -5.52 7.80
N SER A 91 -21.38 -4.90 7.59
CA SER A 91 -20.62 -4.96 6.35
C SER A 91 -19.14 -5.21 6.60
N CYS A 92 -18.48 -5.88 5.66
CA CYS A 92 -17.04 -6.05 5.64
C CYS A 92 -16.45 -5.50 4.33
N LYS A 93 -15.19 -5.10 4.37
CA LYS A 93 -14.38 -4.79 3.20
C LYS A 93 -12.95 -5.32 3.37
N ILE A 94 -12.35 -5.73 2.26
CA ILE A 94 -10.92 -6.02 2.14
C ILE A 94 -10.36 -5.01 1.16
N LEU A 95 -9.31 -4.31 1.57
CA LEU A 95 -8.55 -3.40 0.73
C LEU A 95 -7.13 -3.93 0.55
N VAL A 96 -6.62 -3.86 -0.68
CA VAL A 96 -5.24 -4.21 -1.05
C VAL A 96 -4.62 -2.97 -1.69
N ASP A 97 -3.55 -2.47 -1.08
CA ASP A 97 -2.90 -1.19 -1.45
C ASP A 97 -3.91 -0.03 -1.59
N GLY A 98 -4.90 0.00 -0.67
CA GLY A 98 -5.97 0.99 -0.65
C GLY A 98 -7.12 0.75 -1.63
N ASN A 99 -7.05 -0.26 -2.50
CA ASN A 99 -8.13 -0.61 -3.43
C ASN A 99 -9.07 -1.64 -2.82
N VAL A 100 -10.38 -1.38 -2.85
CA VAL A 100 -11.38 -2.36 -2.38
C VAL A 100 -11.41 -3.54 -3.35
N VAL A 101 -11.03 -4.72 -2.87
CA VAL A 101 -11.01 -5.98 -3.66
C VAL A 101 -12.17 -6.91 -3.32
N SER A 102 -12.73 -6.78 -2.12
CA SER A 102 -13.94 -7.50 -1.70
C SER A 102 -14.76 -6.62 -0.77
N ALA A 103 -16.08 -6.65 -0.94
CA ALA A 103 -17.02 -5.98 -0.06
C ALA A 103 -18.33 -6.77 0.01
N ALA A 104 -18.88 -6.91 1.21
CA ALA A 104 -20.17 -7.58 1.42
C ALA A 104 -20.94 -6.87 2.53
N THR A 105 -22.27 -6.94 2.48
CA THR A 105 -23.16 -6.37 3.50
C THR A 105 -24.30 -7.34 3.76
N ALA A 106 -24.50 -7.67 5.03
CA ALA A 106 -25.65 -8.41 5.52
C ALA A 106 -26.64 -7.44 6.17
N THR A 107 -27.82 -7.31 5.58
CA THR A 107 -28.87 -6.39 6.04
C THR A 107 -29.91 -7.04 6.96
N VAL A 108 -29.96 -8.38 6.97
CA VAL A 108 -30.94 -9.17 7.72
C VAL A 108 -30.25 -10.28 8.53
N GLY A 109 -30.93 -10.76 9.57
CA GLY A 109 -30.46 -11.81 10.47
C GLY A 109 -30.32 -11.35 11.92
N THR A 110 -30.57 -12.27 12.85
CA THR A 110 -30.42 -12.07 14.30
C THR A 110 -29.57 -13.19 14.89
N PRO A 111 -28.24 -13.06 14.93
CA PRO A 111 -27.44 -11.91 14.47
C PRO A 111 -27.17 -11.92 12.96
N ALA A 112 -26.91 -10.73 12.38
CA ALA A 112 -26.50 -10.61 10.98
C ALA A 112 -25.03 -11.03 10.83
N ARG A 113 -24.69 -11.69 9.72
CA ARG A 113 -23.36 -12.25 9.46
C ARG A 113 -22.87 -11.85 8.07
N THR A 114 -21.67 -11.29 7.98
CA THR A 114 -21.03 -10.94 6.71
C THR A 114 -19.69 -11.65 6.59
N VAL A 115 -19.30 -11.99 5.35
CA VAL A 115 -18.02 -12.63 5.04
C VAL A 115 -17.46 -11.98 3.77
N CYS A 116 -16.17 -11.67 3.78
CA CYS A 116 -15.42 -11.15 2.65
C CYS A 116 -14.20 -12.05 2.42
N THR A 117 -13.93 -12.37 1.15
CA THR A 117 -12.80 -13.22 0.74
C THR A 117 -12.14 -12.65 -0.52
N HIS A 118 -10.82 -12.67 -0.60
CA HIS A 118 -10.06 -12.29 -1.80
C HIS A 118 -8.85 -13.20 -1.99
#